data_AF-A0AAE9IAS7-F1
#
_entry.id   AF-A0AAE9IAS7-F1
#
_cell.length_a   1.000
_cell.length_b   1.000
_cell.length_c   1.000
_cell.angle_alpha   90.00
_cell.angle_beta   90.00
_cell.angle_gamma   90.00
#
_symmetry.space_group_name_H-M   'P 1'
#
loop_
_entity.id
_entity.type
_entity.pdbx_description
1 polymer ?
#
loop_
_entity_poly.entity_id
_entity_poly.type
_entity_poly.pdbx_seq_one_letter_code
_entity_poly.pdbx_strand_id
1 'polypeptide(L)' 'MTVIKCNIRELMAEHRIDDITELMAKSGLSRNSINKLYRETNIETTKLETLFKLCDTFNCKLSDLIEYLPGDHQ' A
#
# COMPACT_ATOMS: atom_id res chain seq x y z
N MET A 1 1.61 -20.59 -4.48
CA MET A 1 0.92 -19.39 -4.99
C MET A 1 1.78 -18.19 -4.60
N THR A 2 2.09 -17.31 -5.55
CA THR A 2 2.78 -16.04 -5.23
C THR A 2 1.82 -15.14 -4.46
N VAL A 3 2.27 -14.55 -3.36
CA VAL A 3 1.45 -13.68 -2.51
C VAL A 3 2.12 -12.31 -2.43
N ILE A 4 1.35 -11.25 -2.57
CA ILE A 4 1.80 -9.88 -2.30
C ILE A 4 1.07 -9.40 -1.05
N LYS A 5 1.82 -9.06 -0.01
CA LYS A 5 1.29 -8.53 1.24
C LYS A 5 1.41 -7.01 1.24
N CYS A 6 0.39 -6.30 1.75
CA CYS A 6 0.44 -4.85 1.87
C CYS A 6 0.07 -4.37 3.28
N ASN A 7 1.00 -3.70 3.95
CA ASN A 7 0.83 -3.22 5.34
C ASN A 7 0.17 -1.82 5.42
N ILE A 8 -0.62 -1.44 4.41
CA ILE A 8 -1.19 -0.08 4.34
C ILE A 8 -2.11 0.23 5.53
N ARG A 9 -2.77 -0.80 6.10
CA ARG A 9 -3.68 -0.63 7.25
C ARG A 9 -2.91 -0.37 8.53
N GLU A 10 -1.81 -1.09 8.72
CA GLU A 10 -0.88 -0.94 9.83
C GLU A 10 -0.26 0.46 9.80
N LEU A 11 0.24 0.89 8.64
CA LEU A 11 0.80 2.23 8.45
C LEU A 11 -0.25 3.33 8.65
N MET A 12 -1.50 3.14 8.21
CA MET A 12 -2.58 4.09 8.53
C MET A 12 -2.80 4.23 10.04
N ALA A 13 -2.81 3.12 10.78
CA ALA A 13 -2.98 3.14 12.22
C ALA A 13 -1.80 3.81 12.96
N GLU A 14 -0.57 3.51 12.55
CA GLU A 14 0.65 4.14 13.11
C GLU A 14 0.65 5.66 12.93
N HIS A 15 0.17 6.13 11.78
CA HIS A 15 0.12 7.56 11.42
C HIS A 15 -1.18 8.25 11.81
N ARG A 16 -2.08 7.56 12.52
CA ARG A 16 -3.39 8.08 12.96
C ARG A 16 -4.21 8.63 11.79
N ILE A 17 -4.25 7.87 10.69
CA ILE A 17 -5.09 8.17 9.53
C ILE A 17 -6.36 7.33 9.67
N ASP A 18 -7.48 7.99 9.97
CA ASP A 18 -8.70 7.31 10.41
C ASP A 18 -9.45 6.65 9.25
N ASP A 19 -9.36 7.22 8.05
CA ASP A 19 -10.06 6.71 6.87
C ASP A 19 -9.33 6.94 5.54
N ILE A 20 -9.85 6.30 4.49
CA ILE A 20 -9.29 6.38 3.14
C ILE A 20 -9.37 7.80 2.57
N THR A 21 -10.37 8.59 2.93
CA THR A 21 -10.53 9.97 2.47
C THR A 21 -9.40 10.84 3.01
N GLU A 22 -9.04 10.67 4.28
CA GLU A 22 -7.89 11.34 4.87
C GLU A 22 -6.59 10.91 4.18
N LEU A 23 -6.38 9.61 3.93
CA LEU A 23 -5.21 9.14 3.20
C LEU A 23 -5.13 9.75 1.79
N MET A 24 -6.26 9.83 1.07
CA MET A 24 -6.32 10.48 -0.25
C MET A 24 -5.87 11.94 -0.18
N ALA A 25 -6.33 12.68 0.83
CA ALA A 25 -5.97 14.08 1.02
C ALA A 25 -4.48 14.27 1.31
N LYS A 26 -3.88 13.40 2.13
CA LYS A 26 -2.45 13.46 2.48
C LYS A 26 -1.55 13.02 1.32
N SER A 27 -1.92 11.96 0.60
CA SER A 27 -1.06 11.34 -0.42
C SER A 27 -1.30 11.87 -1.84
N GLY A 28 -2.40 12.60 -2.07
CA GLY A 28 -2.82 13.02 -3.41
C GLY A 28 -3.14 11.85 -4.35
N LEU A 29 -3.52 10.69 -3.81
CA LEU A 29 -3.84 9.49 -4.59
C LEU A 29 -5.34 9.35 -4.80
N SER A 30 -5.72 8.69 -5.89
CA SER A 30 -7.12 8.34 -6.14
C SER A 30 -7.59 7.25 -5.18
N ARG A 31 -8.89 7.27 -4.85
CA ARG A 31 -9.54 6.21 -4.05
C ARG A 31 -9.30 4.83 -4.65
N ASN A 32 -9.34 4.70 -5.98
CA ASN A 32 -9.16 3.43 -6.66
C ASN A 32 -7.74 2.87 -6.43
N SER A 33 -6.73 3.73 -6.51
CA SER A 33 -5.33 3.36 -6.25
C SER A 33 -5.14 2.85 -4.82
N ILE A 34 -5.71 3.54 -3.83
CA ILE A 34 -5.64 3.14 -2.42
C ILE A 34 -6.42 1.84 -2.18
N ASN A 35 -7.63 1.72 -2.73
CA ASN A 35 -8.50 0.56 -2.49
C ASN A 35 -7.88 -0.76 -2.95
N LYS A 36 -7.12 -0.77 -4.05
CA LYS A 36 -6.41 -1.98 -4.50
C LYS A 36 -5.47 -2.53 -3.43
N LEU A 37 -4.69 -1.63 -2.82
CA LEU A 37 -3.75 -1.95 -1.76
C LEU A 37 -4.49 -2.28 -0.45
N TYR A 38 -5.44 -1.45 -0.06
CA TYR A 38 -6.21 -1.60 1.18
C TYR A 38 -7.02 -2.90 1.23
N ARG A 39 -7.54 -3.37 0.09
CA ARG A 39 -8.31 -4.61 -0.03
C ARG A 39 -7.45 -5.80 -0.46
N GLU A 40 -6.16 -5.59 -0.68
CA GLU A 40 -5.23 -6.58 -1.22
C GLU A 40 -5.72 -7.26 -2.51
N THR A 41 -6.31 -6.48 -3.42
CA THR A 41 -6.86 -6.96 -4.69
C THR A 41 -6.06 -6.43 -5.88
N ASN A 42 -5.58 -7.32 -6.75
CA ASN A 42 -4.82 -7.00 -7.95
C ASN A 42 -3.63 -6.05 -7.67
N ILE A 43 -2.92 -6.28 -6.54
CA ILE A 43 -1.82 -5.42 -6.09
C ILE A 43 -0.71 -5.34 -7.14
N GLU A 44 -0.47 -6.41 -7.88
CA GLU A 44 0.52 -6.51 -8.97
C GLU A 44 0.28 -5.49 -10.10
N THR A 45 -0.94 -4.95 -10.22
CA THR A 45 -1.27 -3.90 -11.19
C THR A 45 -1.01 -2.48 -10.67
N THR A 46 -0.54 -2.35 -9.43
CA THR A 46 -0.25 -1.05 -8.80
C THR A 46 1.00 -0.44 -9.43
N LYS A 47 0.89 0.81 -9.86
CA LYS A 47 2.03 1.54 -10.39
C LYS A 47 3.00 1.90 -9.27
N LEU A 48 4.30 1.82 -9.52
CA LEU A 48 5.34 2.20 -8.54
C LEU A 48 5.17 3.62 -8.01
N GLU A 49 4.71 4.57 -8.85
CA GLU A 49 4.42 5.95 -8.42
C GLU A 49 3.41 6.02 -7.27
N THR A 50 2.46 5.08 -7.20
CA THR A 50 1.48 5.00 -6.11
C THR A 50 2.16 4.54 -4.82
N LEU A 51 3.05 3.55 -4.92
CA LEU A 51 3.80 3.05 -3.77
C LEU A 51 4.74 4.11 -3.22
N PHE A 52 5.45 4.85 -4.08
CA PHE A 52 6.33 5.94 -3.65
C PHE A 52 5.59 7.07 -2.95
N LYS A 53 4.44 7.51 -3.49
CA LYS A 53 3.61 8.52 -2.82
C LYS A 53 3.15 8.08 -1.44
N LEU A 54 2.81 6.80 -1.27
CA LEU A 54 2.46 6.26 0.04
C LEU A 54 3.69 6.21 0.95
N CYS A 55 4.85 5.79 0.45
CA CYS A 55 6.10 5.81 1.22
C CYS A 55 6.44 7.22 1.71
N ASP A 56 6.30 8.24 0.86
CA ASP A 56 6.50 9.65 1.23
C ASP A 56 5.45 10.11 2.26
N THR A 57 4.19 9.71 2.08
CA THR A 57 3.09 10.05 3.00
C THR A 57 3.29 9.46 4.39
N PHE A 58 3.74 8.21 4.45
CA PHE A 58 4.02 7.50 5.69
C PHE A 58 5.45 7.71 6.20
N ASN A 59 6.31 8.39 5.43
CA ASN A 59 7.74 8.47 5.73
C ASN A 59 8.37 7.08 6.04
N CYS A 60 8.04 6.08 5.22
CA CYS A 60 8.46 4.68 5.40
C CYS A 60 9.25 4.17 4.19
N LYS A 61 9.92 3.02 4.33
CA LYS A 61 10.56 2.34 3.19
C LYS A 61 9.51 1.57 2.40
N LEU A 62 9.81 1.29 1.14
CA LEU A 62 8.96 0.43 0.31
C LEU A 62 8.74 -0.96 0.95
N SER A 63 9.78 -1.52 1.58
CA SER A 63 9.71 -2.81 2.29
C SER A 63 8.78 -2.80 3.50
N ASP A 64 8.50 -1.62 4.08
CA ASP A 64 7.58 -1.50 5.21
C ASP A 64 6.13 -1.53 4.70
N LEU A 65 5.89 -1.08 3.46
CA LEU A 65 4.57 -1.00 2.81
C LEU A 65 4.17 -2.28 2.08
N ILE A 66 5.10 -2.90 1.35
CA ILE A 66 4.80 -4.02 0.45
C ILE A 66 5.86 -5.11 0.53
N GLU A 67 5.41 -6.37 0.53
CA GLU A 67 6.28 -7.54 0.52
C GLU A 67 5.83 -8.50 -0.58
N TYR A 68 6.77 -8.92 -1.42
CA TYR A 68 6.56 -9.94 -2.44
C TYR A 68 7.07 -11.29 -1.93
N LEU A 69 6.18 -12.26 -1.83
CA LEU A 69 6.48 -13.62 -1.44
C LEU A 69 6.43 -14.51 -2.70
N PRO A 70 7.59 -14.87 -3.29
CA PRO A 70 7.62 -15.83 -4.39
C PRO A 70 7.03 -17.16 -3.91
N GLY A 71 6.24 -17.82 -4.75
CA GLY A 71 5.82 -19.18 -4.45
C GLY A 71 7.04 -20.10 -4.47
N ASP A 72 7.10 -21.06 -3.54
CA ASP A 72 8.16 -22.07 -3.53
C ASP A 72 8.26 -22.75 -4.91
N HIS A 73 9.41 -22.56 -5.55
CA HIS A 73 9.83 -23.35 -6.70
C HIS A 73 10.52 -24.60 -6.16
N GLN A 74 9.76 -25.54 -5.58
CA GLN A 74 10.26 -26.88 -5.25
C GLN A 74 9.98 -27.84 -6.40
#